data_AF-A0A421B2Q7-F1
#
_entry.id   AF-A0A421B2Q7-F1
#
_cell.length_a   1.000
_cell.length_b   1.000
_cell.length_c   1.000
_cell.angle_alpha   90.00
_cell.angle_beta   90.00
_cell.angle_gamma   90.00
#
_symmetry.space_group_name_H-M   'P 1'
#
loop_
_entity.id
_entity.type
_entity.pdbx_description
1 polymer ?
#
loop_
_entity_poly.entity_id
_entity_poly.type
_entity_poly.pdbx_seq_one_letter_code
_entity_poly.pdbx_strand_id
1 'polypeptide(L)'
;MSADERLCALTGCENRFSPRSNRQRYCSPEHAADARTRRRAVEDLGVDDYLGALRQLGQDTLTALQPRATELTTAAAELTTALNTVVAGFTDLDAAATARIADAEARARQAVAEAAEAKDHSTRMAAERDTAVTRANTANQAAAEAHSARRAAESDATTARRDLAAAVEARALESSRADRAESAAAEDRSRAESADQRAARLATRVRTLTTERRDLWHRLTTETTRAESAAAEAHSARQAAESDATTAKRDLTAATEAHSATQQDLATATAHLAATRTELDTLRADLTTTRTALADAHTQATQAQSQAQHAADARIEALHRDHTQALERHLTTALTATAARNRVQAELAYLLDSPTDSLPTHLRRLHDSVFEDNVNQP
;
A
#
# COMPACT_ATOMS: atom_id res chain seq x y z
N MET A 1 61.30 38.07 -1.36
CA MET A 1 60.06 38.64 -1.91
C MET A 1 59.64 39.77 -1.00
N SER A 2 59.65 41.02 -1.49
CA SER A 2 59.30 42.19 -0.67
C SER A 2 57.82 42.14 -0.30
N ALA A 3 57.48 42.38 0.96
CA ALA A 3 56.13 42.17 1.52
C ALA A 3 55.06 43.17 1.02
N ASP A 4 55.41 44.10 0.12
CA ASP A 4 54.54 45.21 -0.29
C ASP A 4 54.17 45.23 -1.79
N GLU A 5 54.55 44.23 -2.58
CA GLU A 5 54.12 44.16 -3.99
C GLU A 5 52.68 43.65 -4.12
N ARG A 6 51.82 44.43 -4.78
CA ARG A 6 50.44 44.05 -5.11
C ARG A 6 50.29 43.84 -6.61
N LEU A 7 49.47 42.86 -6.99
CA LEU A 7 49.01 42.70 -8.36
C LEU A 7 47.99 43.79 -8.72
N CYS A 8 48.05 44.29 -9.95
CA CYS A 8 47.07 45.22 -10.48
C CYS A 8 45.67 44.58 -10.50
N ALA A 9 44.65 45.28 -9.99
CA ALA A 9 43.27 44.78 -9.94
C ALA A 9 42.50 44.90 -11.27
N LEU A 10 43.14 45.32 -12.36
CA LEU A 10 42.55 45.30 -13.70
C LEU A 10 42.69 43.90 -14.29
N THR A 11 41.57 43.28 -14.66
CA THR A 11 41.53 41.93 -15.26
C THR A 11 42.40 41.87 -16.52
N GLY A 12 43.37 40.96 -16.55
CA GLY A 12 44.34 40.80 -17.64
C GLY A 12 45.65 41.58 -17.46
N CYS A 13 45.82 42.33 -16.38
CA CYS A 13 47.08 42.99 -16.05
C CYS A 13 47.87 42.19 -15.00
N GLU A 14 49.01 41.62 -15.39
CA GLU A 14 49.87 40.82 -14.50
C GLU A 14 50.93 41.67 -13.76
N ASN A 15 50.94 42.99 -13.99
CA ASN A 15 51.94 43.87 -13.39
C ASN A 15 51.79 43.91 -11.86
N ARG A 16 52.92 43.65 -11.20
CA ARG A 16 53.10 43.89 -9.77
C ARG A 16 53.61 45.31 -9.56
N PHE A 17 53.05 45.99 -8.58
CA PHE A 17 53.45 47.36 -8.26
C PHE A 17 53.52 47.55 -6.74
N SER A 18 54.39 48.44 -6.31
CA SER A 18 54.46 48.88 -4.92
C SER A 18 53.47 50.05 -4.74
N PRO A 19 52.35 49.84 -4.03
CA PRO A 19 51.32 50.85 -3.88
C PRO A 19 51.82 52.02 -3.04
N ARG A 20 51.57 53.25 -3.48
CA ARG A 20 51.88 54.47 -2.70
C ARG A 20 50.91 54.67 -1.53
N SER A 21 49.79 53.95 -1.51
CA SER A 21 48.83 53.93 -0.40
C SER A 21 48.06 52.62 -0.37
N ASN A 22 47.53 52.25 0.79
CA ASN A 22 46.68 51.06 0.95
C ASN A 22 45.42 51.06 0.06
N ARG A 23 45.00 52.22 -0.46
CA ARG A 23 43.85 52.37 -1.35
C ARG A 23 44.19 52.24 -2.83
N GLN A 24 45.48 52.25 -3.19
CA GLN A 24 45.90 52.10 -4.58
C GLN A 24 45.79 50.63 -4.99
N ARG A 25 44.86 50.34 -5.90
CA ARG A 25 44.57 48.99 -6.40
C ARG A 25 45.09 48.73 -7.81
N TYR A 26 45.57 49.76 -8.49
CA TYR A 26 45.99 49.71 -9.89
C TYR A 26 47.41 50.24 -10.03
N CYS A 27 48.20 49.64 -10.92
CA CYS A 27 49.59 50.02 -11.14
C CYS A 27 49.72 51.39 -11.83
N SER A 28 48.68 51.89 -12.50
CA SER A 28 48.64 53.22 -13.11
C SER A 28 47.27 53.90 -12.97
N PRO A 29 47.20 55.25 -13.10
CA PRO A 29 45.95 55.99 -13.15
C PRO A 29 45.07 55.59 -14.34
N GLU A 30 45.69 55.23 -15.48
CA GLU A 30 45.02 54.75 -16.68
C GLU A 30 44.31 53.43 -16.43
N HIS A 31 44.96 52.46 -15.77
CA HIS A 31 44.31 51.21 -15.38
C HIS A 31 43.16 51.44 -14.39
N ALA A 32 43.26 52.46 -13.54
CA ALA A 32 42.17 52.84 -12.66
C ALA A 32 41.01 53.52 -13.40
N ALA A 33 41.26 54.21 -14.52
CA ALA A 33 40.24 54.78 -15.39
C ALA A 33 39.59 53.67 -16.23
N ASP A 34 40.39 52.79 -16.82
CA ASP A 34 39.94 51.68 -17.65
C ASP A 34 39.08 50.68 -16.86
N ALA A 35 39.51 50.35 -15.63
CA ALA A 35 38.70 49.54 -14.72
C ALA A 35 37.38 50.22 -14.33
N ARG A 36 37.34 51.56 -14.28
CA ARG A 36 36.10 52.31 -14.00
C ARG A 36 35.18 52.33 -15.22
N THR A 37 35.72 52.50 -16.41
CA THR A 37 34.96 52.45 -17.67
C THR A 37 34.37 51.07 -17.90
N ARG A 38 35.15 49.99 -17.68
CA ARG A 38 34.65 48.61 -17.77
C ARG A 38 33.57 48.30 -16.74
N ARG A 39 33.69 48.80 -15.50
CA ARG A 39 32.63 48.65 -14.48
C ARG A 39 31.35 49.37 -14.90
N ARG A 40 31.44 50.61 -15.38
CA ARG A 40 30.28 51.35 -15.89
C ARG A 40 29.65 50.66 -17.09
N ALA A 41 30.45 50.11 -18.01
CA ALA A 41 29.92 49.34 -19.13
C ALA A 41 29.18 48.07 -18.69
N VAL A 42 29.62 47.40 -17.61
CA VAL A 42 28.93 46.24 -17.03
C VAL A 42 27.65 46.65 -16.28
N GLU A 43 27.68 47.79 -15.58
CA GLU A 43 26.49 48.40 -14.93
C GLU A 43 25.46 48.84 -15.98
N ASP A 44 25.88 49.48 -17.08
CA ASP A 44 25.03 49.93 -18.18
C ASP A 44 24.42 48.76 -19.00
N LEU A 45 25.05 47.58 -18.95
CA LEU A 45 24.52 46.35 -19.55
C LEU A 45 23.41 45.70 -18.70
N GLY A 46 23.11 46.23 -17.51
CA GLY A 46 22.02 45.75 -16.66
C GLY A 46 22.18 44.30 -16.21
N VAL A 47 23.41 43.78 -16.15
CA VAL A 47 23.69 42.37 -15.81
C VAL A 47 23.21 42.04 -14.40
N ASP A 48 23.32 43.00 -13.47
CA ASP A 48 22.80 42.86 -12.11
C ASP A 48 21.26 42.82 -12.07
N ASP A 49 20.59 43.58 -12.93
CA ASP A 49 19.13 43.52 -13.08
C ASP A 49 18.69 42.18 -13.70
N TYR A 50 19.45 41.65 -14.67
CA TYR A 50 19.17 40.35 -15.29
C TYR A 50 19.41 39.17 -14.33
N LEU A 51 20.50 39.21 -13.56
CA LEU A 51 20.78 38.22 -12.51
C LEU A 51 19.80 38.34 -11.34
N GLY A 52 19.34 39.56 -11.05
CA GLY A 52 18.25 39.83 -10.11
C GLY A 52 16.94 39.20 -10.57
N ALA A 53 16.56 39.41 -11.83
CA ALA A 53 15.37 38.82 -12.44
C ALA A 53 15.42 37.28 -12.48
N LEU A 54 16.58 36.68 -12.77
CA LEU A 54 16.77 35.23 -12.73
C LEU A 54 16.67 34.66 -11.32
N ARG A 55 17.25 35.35 -10.32
CA ARG A 55 17.10 34.97 -8.91
C ARG A 55 15.64 35.08 -8.47
N GLN A 56 14.96 36.15 -8.85
CA GLN A 56 13.55 36.35 -8.55
C GLN A 56 12.69 35.26 -9.20
N LEU A 57 12.92 34.95 -10.48
CA LEU A 57 12.21 33.88 -11.19
C LEU A 57 12.44 32.51 -10.52
N GLY A 58 13.68 32.23 -10.08
CA GLY A 58 14.01 31.03 -9.32
C GLY A 58 13.30 30.96 -7.96
N GLN A 59 13.23 32.09 -7.26
CA GLN A 59 12.53 32.21 -5.99
C GLN A 59 11.01 32.03 -6.17
N ASP A 60 10.44 32.66 -7.20
CA ASP A 60 9.01 32.61 -7.51
C ASP A 60 8.60 31.20 -7.95
N THR A 61 9.42 30.52 -8.76
CA THR A 61 9.17 29.11 -9.14
C THR A 61 9.29 28.16 -7.96
N LEU A 62 10.28 28.33 -7.08
CA LEU A 62 10.37 27.55 -5.84
C LEU A 62 9.14 27.78 -4.95
N THR A 63 8.73 29.03 -4.78
CA THR A 63 7.57 29.41 -3.97
C THR A 63 6.27 28.86 -4.57
N ALA A 64 6.13 28.85 -5.90
CA ALA A 64 4.99 28.29 -6.60
C ALA A 64 4.94 26.75 -6.54
N LEU A 65 6.09 26.08 -6.53
CA LEU A 65 6.18 24.61 -6.46
C LEU A 65 6.08 24.07 -5.03
N GLN A 66 6.42 24.87 -4.03
CA GLN A 66 6.38 24.49 -2.62
C GLN A 66 5.00 23.98 -2.14
N PRO A 67 3.87 24.65 -2.43
CA PRO A 67 2.55 24.11 -2.06
C PRO A 67 2.26 22.76 -2.73
N ARG A 68 2.60 22.60 -4.02
CA ARG A 68 2.46 21.32 -4.73
C ARG A 68 3.33 20.21 -4.16
N ALA A 69 4.57 20.52 -3.78
CA ALA A 69 5.45 19.56 -3.11
C ALA A 69 4.86 19.13 -1.75
N THR A 70 4.27 20.07 -1.02
CA THR A 70 3.62 19.82 0.27
C THR A 70 2.38 18.92 0.09
N GLU A 71 1.52 19.22 -0.88
CA GLU A 71 0.36 18.39 -1.25
C GLU A 71 0.77 16.96 -1.63
N LEU A 72 1.82 16.80 -2.44
CA LEU A 72 2.35 15.49 -2.82
C LEU A 72 2.88 14.70 -1.61
N THR A 73 3.59 15.35 -0.69
CA THR A 73 4.06 14.69 0.53
C THR A 73 2.91 14.30 1.46
N THR A 74 1.88 15.12 1.57
CA THR A 74 0.68 14.81 2.36
C THR A 74 -0.08 13.64 1.75
N ALA A 75 -0.34 13.67 0.44
CA ALA A 75 -1.00 12.57 -0.27
C ALA A 75 -0.20 11.25 -0.17
N ALA A 76 1.13 11.32 -0.22
CA ALA A 76 1.98 10.13 -0.03
C ALA A 76 1.89 9.57 1.39
N ALA A 77 1.81 10.43 2.42
CA ALA A 77 1.63 10.02 3.81
C ALA A 77 0.24 9.41 4.06
N GLU A 78 -0.81 9.99 3.49
CA GLU A 78 -2.17 9.45 3.54
C GLU A 78 -2.27 8.08 2.86
N LEU A 79 -1.69 7.94 1.66
CA LEU A 79 -1.64 6.66 0.94
C LEU A 79 -0.88 5.59 1.74
N THR A 80 0.24 5.95 2.36
CA THR A 80 1.01 5.03 3.21
C THR A 80 0.19 4.58 4.42
N THR A 81 -0.57 5.49 5.03
CA THR A 81 -1.45 5.19 6.17
C THR A 81 -2.60 4.28 5.76
N ALA A 82 -3.21 4.54 4.59
CA ALA A 82 -4.25 3.69 4.03
C ALA A 82 -3.73 2.28 3.73
N LEU A 83 -2.55 2.17 3.10
CA LEU A 83 -1.90 0.88 2.85
C LEU A 83 -1.62 0.11 4.14
N ASN A 84 -1.10 0.76 5.17
CA ASN A 84 -0.86 0.12 6.47
C ASN A 84 -2.16 -0.37 7.12
N THR A 85 -3.25 0.40 7.00
CA THR A 85 -4.58 0.00 7.50
C THR A 85 -5.11 -1.23 6.77
N VAL A 86 -4.96 -1.26 5.44
CA VAL A 86 -5.37 -2.41 4.62
C VAL A 86 -4.56 -3.66 4.98
N VAL A 87 -3.24 -3.53 5.14
CA VAL A 87 -2.37 -4.64 5.56
C VAL A 87 -2.78 -5.16 6.94
N ALA A 88 -3.05 -4.29 7.90
CA ALA A 88 -3.55 -4.69 9.22
C ALA A 88 -4.90 -5.42 9.13
N GLY A 89 -5.82 -4.94 8.29
CA GLY A 89 -7.10 -5.60 8.04
C GLY A 89 -6.95 -6.99 7.44
N PHE A 90 -5.99 -7.20 6.52
CA PHE A 90 -5.69 -8.52 5.98
C PHE A 90 -5.10 -9.47 7.03
N THR A 91 -4.22 -8.98 7.91
CA THR A 91 -3.67 -9.81 8.99
C THR A 91 -4.74 -10.22 10.00
N ASP A 92 -5.68 -9.33 10.33
CA ASP A 92 -6.80 -9.64 11.21
C ASP A 92 -7.77 -10.64 10.57
N LEU A 93 -8.03 -10.50 9.26
CA LEU A 93 -8.86 -11.43 8.51
C LEU A 93 -8.23 -12.83 8.45
N ASP A 94 -6.92 -12.91 8.22
CA ASP A 94 -6.17 -14.18 8.17
C ASP A 94 -6.14 -14.87 9.54
N ALA A 95 -5.93 -14.10 10.61
CA ALA A 95 -6.02 -14.60 11.98
C ALA A 95 -7.44 -15.13 12.31
N ALA A 96 -8.48 -14.39 11.92
CA ALA A 96 -9.87 -14.80 12.11
C ALA A 96 -10.23 -16.05 11.28
N ALA A 97 -9.76 -16.14 10.03
CA ALA A 97 -9.95 -17.31 9.18
C ALA A 97 -9.27 -18.55 9.78
N THR A 98 -8.02 -18.40 10.24
CA THR A 98 -7.26 -19.46 10.91
C THR A 98 -7.99 -19.94 12.16
N ALA A 99 -8.51 -19.02 12.99
CA ALA A 99 -9.28 -19.38 14.19
C ALA A 99 -10.57 -20.15 13.84
N ARG A 100 -11.30 -19.74 12.80
CA ARG A 100 -12.51 -20.45 12.34
C ARG A 100 -12.21 -21.84 11.80
N ILE A 101 -11.10 -22.01 11.07
CA ILE A 101 -10.67 -23.33 10.58
C ILE A 101 -10.32 -24.24 11.76
N ALA A 102 -9.55 -23.75 12.73
CA ALA A 102 -9.20 -24.51 13.93
C ALA A 102 -10.45 -24.93 14.74
N ASP A 103 -11.43 -24.04 14.89
CA ASP A 103 -12.69 -24.34 15.58
C ASP A 103 -13.57 -25.33 14.80
N ALA A 104 -13.61 -25.23 13.46
CA ALA A 104 -14.30 -26.20 12.62
C ALA A 104 -13.65 -27.59 12.69
N GLU A 105 -12.31 -27.67 12.69
CA GLU A 105 -11.58 -28.92 12.89
C GLU A 105 -11.84 -29.53 14.27
N ALA A 106 -11.87 -28.71 15.33
CA ALA A 106 -12.18 -29.17 16.68
C ALA A 106 -13.59 -29.76 16.75
N ARG A 107 -14.58 -29.07 16.18
CA ARG A 107 -15.96 -29.56 16.08
C ARG A 107 -16.08 -30.85 15.26
N ALA A 108 -15.35 -30.96 14.15
CA ALA A 108 -15.32 -32.18 13.35
C ALA A 108 -14.73 -33.37 14.13
N ARG A 109 -13.63 -33.15 14.88
CA ARG A 109 -13.02 -34.20 15.72
C ARG A 109 -13.96 -34.64 16.84
N GLN A 110 -14.66 -33.70 17.47
CA GLN A 110 -15.66 -34.00 18.49
C GLN A 110 -16.82 -34.82 17.90
N ALA A 111 -17.37 -34.42 16.75
CA ALA A 111 -18.44 -35.16 16.09
C ALA A 111 -18.03 -36.59 15.70
N VAL A 112 -16.77 -36.79 15.28
CA VAL A 112 -16.23 -38.14 15.00
C VAL A 112 -16.13 -38.97 16.28
N ALA A 113 -15.69 -38.38 17.40
CA ALA A 113 -15.62 -39.06 18.69
C ALA A 113 -17.02 -39.45 19.19
N GLU A 114 -17.99 -38.53 19.15
CA GLU A 114 -19.38 -38.79 19.53
C GLU A 114 -20.02 -39.88 18.64
N ALA A 115 -19.75 -39.87 17.33
CA ALA A 115 -20.22 -40.91 16.42
C ALA A 115 -19.59 -42.29 16.72
N ALA A 116 -18.32 -42.32 17.13
CA ALA A 116 -17.66 -43.55 17.57
C ALA A 116 -18.27 -44.08 18.88
N GLU A 117 -18.51 -43.21 19.87
CA GLU A 117 -19.18 -43.58 21.12
C GLU A 117 -20.61 -44.08 20.90
N ALA A 118 -21.37 -43.42 20.02
CA ALA A 118 -22.72 -43.84 19.66
C ALA A 118 -22.72 -45.24 18.99
N LYS A 119 -21.72 -45.51 18.13
CA LYS A 119 -21.54 -46.83 17.51
C LYS A 119 -21.16 -47.91 18.54
N ASP A 120 -20.27 -47.59 19.47
CA ASP A 120 -19.89 -48.49 20.57
C ASP A 120 -21.03 -48.75 21.56
N HIS A 121 -21.90 -47.76 21.78
CA HIS A 121 -23.10 -47.94 22.57
C HIS A 121 -24.12 -48.83 21.83
N SER A 122 -24.35 -48.58 20.54
CA SER A 122 -25.25 -49.38 19.70
C SER A 122 -24.84 -50.86 19.64
N THR A 123 -23.54 -51.13 19.47
CA THR A 123 -23.00 -52.50 19.45
C THR A 123 -23.14 -53.20 20.79
N ARG A 124 -22.92 -52.51 21.92
CA ARG A 124 -23.20 -53.04 23.26
C ARG A 124 -24.67 -53.39 23.45
N MET A 125 -25.58 -52.49 23.08
CA MET A 125 -27.03 -52.74 23.18
C MET A 125 -27.47 -53.91 22.29
N ALA A 126 -26.87 -54.08 21.10
CA ALA A 126 -27.12 -55.24 20.25
C ALA A 126 -26.63 -56.54 20.90
N ALA A 127 -25.42 -56.56 21.46
CA ALA A 127 -24.88 -57.73 22.16
C ALA A 127 -25.71 -58.10 23.41
N GLU A 128 -26.17 -57.11 24.18
CA GLU A 128 -27.06 -57.33 25.32
C GLU A 128 -28.41 -57.91 24.88
N ARG A 129 -28.96 -57.42 23.77
CA ARG A 129 -30.19 -57.95 23.18
C ARG A 129 -30.03 -59.40 22.74
N ASP A 130 -28.95 -59.74 22.06
CA ASP A 130 -28.67 -61.11 21.63
C ASP A 130 -28.48 -62.05 22.83
N THR A 131 -27.83 -61.57 23.88
CA THR A 131 -27.67 -62.32 25.15
C THR A 131 -29.02 -62.52 25.85
N ALA A 132 -29.91 -61.52 25.81
CA ALA A 132 -31.25 -61.62 26.38
C ALA A 132 -32.14 -62.58 25.57
N VAL A 133 -32.08 -62.54 24.23
CA VAL A 133 -32.79 -63.46 23.33
C VAL A 133 -32.30 -64.89 23.53
N THR A 134 -30.99 -65.10 23.66
CA THR A 134 -30.43 -66.43 23.91
C THR A 134 -30.92 -66.98 25.26
N ARG A 135 -30.88 -66.19 26.33
CA ARG A 135 -31.44 -66.59 27.64
C ARG A 135 -32.93 -66.92 27.58
N ALA A 136 -33.71 -66.13 26.85
CA ALA A 136 -35.14 -66.38 26.67
C ALA A 136 -35.39 -67.69 25.90
N ASN A 137 -34.61 -67.97 24.85
CA ASN A 137 -34.70 -69.21 24.08
C ASN A 137 -34.32 -70.44 24.91
N THR A 138 -33.25 -70.35 25.71
CA THR A 138 -32.87 -71.43 26.64
C THR A 138 -33.93 -71.67 27.70
N ALA A 139 -34.53 -70.61 28.26
CA ALA A 139 -35.62 -70.74 29.22
C ALA A 139 -36.87 -71.38 28.58
N ASN A 140 -37.21 -71.02 27.35
CA ASN A 140 -38.32 -71.61 26.60
C ASN A 140 -38.08 -73.08 26.29
N GLN A 141 -36.84 -73.45 25.92
CA GLN A 141 -36.46 -74.84 25.67
C GLN A 141 -36.53 -75.69 26.94
N ALA A 142 -36.01 -75.18 28.07
CA ALA A 142 -36.12 -75.85 29.36
C ALA A 142 -37.60 -76.01 29.82
N ALA A 143 -38.44 -75.01 29.55
CA ALA A 143 -39.87 -75.10 29.83
C ALA A 143 -40.58 -76.14 28.94
N ALA A 144 -40.20 -76.25 27.67
CA ALA A 144 -40.73 -77.27 26.75
C ALA A 144 -40.29 -78.69 27.16
N GLU A 145 -39.03 -78.86 27.54
CA GLU A 145 -38.48 -80.12 28.05
C GLU A 145 -39.18 -80.54 29.34
N ALA A 146 -39.37 -79.61 30.29
CA ALA A 146 -40.13 -79.87 31.52
C ALA A 146 -41.59 -80.27 31.23
N HIS A 147 -42.24 -79.64 30.23
CA HIS A 147 -43.59 -80.03 29.81
C HIS A 147 -43.64 -81.41 29.15
N SER A 148 -42.60 -81.80 28.40
CA SER A 148 -42.51 -83.14 27.79
C SER A 148 -42.24 -84.23 28.84
N ALA A 149 -41.35 -83.96 29.81
CA ALA A 149 -41.07 -84.86 30.93
C ALA A 149 -42.31 -85.08 31.81
N ARG A 150 -43.09 -84.02 32.03
CA ARG A 150 -44.36 -84.11 32.75
C ARG A 150 -45.38 -84.99 32.02
N ARG A 151 -45.48 -84.89 30.68
CA ARG A 151 -46.37 -85.76 29.88
C ARG A 151 -45.90 -87.22 29.85
N ALA A 152 -44.59 -87.48 29.86
CA ALA A 152 -44.05 -88.83 30.00
C ALA A 152 -44.39 -89.43 31.38
N ALA A 153 -44.21 -88.67 32.47
CA ALA A 153 -44.58 -89.10 33.82
C ALA A 153 -46.10 -89.34 33.98
N GLU A 154 -46.95 -88.57 33.31
CA GLU A 154 -48.40 -88.77 33.27
C GLU A 154 -48.80 -90.03 32.46
N SER A 155 -48.05 -90.36 31.41
CA SER A 155 -48.18 -91.61 30.64
C SER A 155 -47.76 -92.84 31.46
N ASP A 156 -46.72 -92.72 32.30
CA ASP A 156 -46.26 -93.81 33.17
C ASP A 156 -47.21 -94.03 34.36
N ALA A 157 -47.75 -92.94 34.93
CA ALA A 157 -48.76 -93.01 36.00
C ALA A 157 -50.10 -93.60 35.55
N THR A 158 -50.47 -93.47 34.27
CA THR A 158 -51.68 -94.08 33.69
C THR A 158 -51.50 -95.54 33.27
N THR A 159 -50.25 -96.02 33.23
CA THR A 159 -49.91 -97.43 33.04
C THR A 159 -49.86 -98.16 34.39
N ALA A 160 -49.27 -97.54 35.43
CA ALA A 160 -49.24 -98.10 36.79
C ALA A 160 -50.63 -98.21 37.48
N ARG A 161 -51.60 -97.38 37.09
CA ARG A 161 -52.98 -97.44 37.62
C ARG A 161 -53.84 -98.56 37.01
N ARG A 162 -53.42 -99.15 35.90
CA ARG A 162 -54.10 -100.31 35.30
C ARG A 162 -53.74 -101.64 35.97
N ASP A 163 -52.59 -101.73 36.64
CA ASP A 163 -52.13 -102.96 37.28
C ASP A 163 -52.51 -103.09 38.77
N LEU A 164 -52.92 -102.00 39.43
CA LEU A 164 -53.31 -102.00 40.85
C LEU A 164 -54.82 -102.18 41.08
N ALA A 165 -55.65 -102.08 40.04
CA ALA A 165 -57.12 -102.10 40.14
C ALA A 165 -57.74 -103.52 40.22
N ALA A 166 -56.93 -104.59 40.08
CA ALA A 166 -57.44 -105.96 40.03
C ALA A 166 -57.37 -106.75 41.36
N ALA A 167 -56.84 -106.18 42.46
CA ALA A 167 -56.52 -106.96 43.68
C ALA A 167 -57.21 -106.52 44.99
N VAL A 168 -58.08 -105.50 45.00
CA VAL A 168 -58.66 -104.97 46.26
C VAL A 168 -60.21 -104.95 46.26
N GLU A 169 -60.86 -105.59 45.29
CA GLU A 169 -62.31 -105.48 45.09
C GLU A 169 -63.17 -106.52 45.84
N ALA A 170 -62.67 -107.18 46.90
CA ALA A 170 -63.40 -108.29 47.53
C ALA A 170 -63.54 -108.31 49.06
N ARG A 171 -63.14 -107.29 49.85
CA ARG A 171 -63.27 -107.42 51.33
C ARG A 171 -63.36 -106.16 52.20
N ALA A 172 -64.14 -105.13 51.83
CA ALA A 172 -64.55 -104.09 52.78
C ALA A 172 -65.74 -103.24 52.28
N LEU A 173 -66.91 -103.86 52.09
CA LEU A 173 -68.16 -103.16 51.78
C LEU A 173 -69.19 -103.46 52.88
N GLU A 174 -69.01 -102.91 54.08
CA GLU A 174 -70.18 -102.61 54.95
C GLU A 174 -69.89 -101.57 56.06
N SER A 175 -68.64 -101.30 56.48
CA SER A 175 -68.31 -100.12 57.33
C SER A 175 -67.72 -98.93 56.56
N SER A 176 -67.53 -99.09 55.24
CA SER A 176 -66.69 -98.22 54.40
C SER A 176 -67.46 -97.14 53.63
N ARG A 177 -68.80 -97.10 53.70
CA ARG A 177 -69.61 -96.09 52.99
C ARG A 177 -69.72 -94.76 53.74
N ALA A 178 -69.69 -94.77 55.08
CA ALA A 178 -69.67 -93.54 55.89
C ALA A 178 -68.29 -92.88 55.84
N ASP A 179 -67.21 -93.65 56.07
CA ASP A 179 -65.83 -93.15 55.99
C ASP A 179 -65.41 -92.72 54.57
N ARG A 180 -65.95 -93.36 53.51
CA ARG A 180 -65.72 -92.91 52.12
C ARG A 180 -66.50 -91.64 51.77
N ALA A 181 -67.70 -91.44 52.30
CA ALA A 181 -68.44 -90.21 52.10
C ALA A 181 -67.77 -89.04 52.83
N GLU A 182 -67.25 -89.28 54.05
CA GLU A 182 -66.51 -88.28 54.83
C GLU A 182 -65.11 -88.00 54.25
N SER A 183 -64.40 -89.03 53.77
CA SER A 183 -63.13 -88.90 53.03
C SER A 183 -63.32 -88.19 51.69
N ALA A 184 -64.38 -88.49 50.93
CA ALA A 184 -64.69 -87.80 49.68
C ALA A 184 -65.07 -86.33 49.93
N ALA A 185 -65.85 -86.03 50.97
CA ALA A 185 -66.17 -84.67 51.37
C ALA A 185 -64.96 -83.91 51.94
N ALA A 186 -64.00 -84.60 52.56
CA ALA A 186 -62.72 -84.02 53.00
C ALA A 186 -61.78 -83.76 51.80
N GLU A 187 -61.72 -84.67 50.84
CA GLU A 187 -60.98 -84.49 49.59
C GLU A 187 -61.57 -83.37 48.74
N ASP A 188 -62.89 -83.26 48.63
CA ASP A 188 -63.53 -82.18 47.88
C ASP A 188 -63.34 -80.82 48.57
N ARG A 189 -63.33 -80.76 49.92
CA ARG A 189 -62.89 -79.57 50.66
C ARG A 189 -61.42 -79.24 50.40
N SER A 190 -60.53 -80.22 50.43
CA SER A 190 -59.11 -80.02 50.11
C SER A 190 -58.88 -79.56 48.67
N ARG A 191 -59.65 -80.09 47.71
CA ARG A 191 -59.62 -79.66 46.30
C ARG A 191 -60.17 -78.25 46.13
N ALA A 192 -61.24 -77.89 46.84
CA ALA A 192 -61.81 -76.55 46.87
C ALA A 192 -60.81 -75.55 47.47
N GLU A 193 -60.22 -75.83 48.63
CA GLU A 193 -59.17 -75.01 49.24
C GLU A 193 -57.94 -74.89 48.33
N SER A 194 -57.53 -75.98 47.68
CA SER A 194 -56.44 -75.97 46.70
C SER A 194 -56.78 -75.13 45.46
N ALA A 195 -58.03 -75.15 45.01
CA ALA A 195 -58.53 -74.31 43.93
C ALA A 195 -58.57 -72.83 44.35
N ASP A 196 -59.02 -72.52 45.56
CA ASP A 196 -59.04 -71.16 46.11
C ASP A 196 -57.62 -70.61 46.29
N GLN A 197 -56.67 -71.42 46.77
CA GLN A 197 -55.27 -71.04 46.83
C GLN A 197 -54.66 -70.80 45.44
N ARG A 198 -55.03 -71.60 44.44
CA ARG A 198 -54.63 -71.35 43.04
C ARG A 198 -55.25 -70.06 42.51
N ALA A 199 -56.54 -69.83 42.76
CA ALA A 199 -57.26 -68.63 42.36
C ALA A 199 -56.65 -67.38 43.02
N ALA A 200 -56.31 -67.43 44.31
CA ALA A 200 -55.66 -66.35 45.04
C ALA A 200 -54.25 -66.04 44.49
N ARG A 201 -53.46 -67.07 44.15
CA ARG A 201 -52.15 -66.90 43.50
C ARG A 201 -52.29 -66.27 42.12
N LEU A 202 -53.24 -66.72 41.30
CA LEU A 202 -53.52 -66.14 39.99
C LEU A 202 -54.01 -64.69 40.10
N ALA A 203 -54.93 -64.40 41.02
CA ALA A 203 -55.42 -63.05 41.27
C ALA A 203 -54.29 -62.10 41.71
N THR A 204 -53.33 -62.59 42.49
CA THR A 204 -52.12 -61.84 42.86
C THR A 204 -51.22 -61.62 41.66
N ARG A 205 -50.96 -62.65 40.85
CA ARG A 205 -50.14 -62.53 39.63
C ARG A 205 -50.76 -61.57 38.61
N VAL A 206 -52.07 -61.60 38.41
CA VAL A 206 -52.80 -60.68 37.52
C VAL A 206 -52.66 -59.24 38.02
N ARG A 207 -52.77 -58.99 39.34
CA ARG A 207 -52.54 -57.66 39.91
C ARG A 207 -51.11 -57.18 39.65
N THR A 208 -50.10 -58.03 39.90
CA THR A 208 -48.69 -57.71 39.63
C THR A 208 -48.43 -57.42 38.15
N LEU A 209 -48.96 -58.23 37.23
CA LEU A 209 -48.81 -57.99 35.79
C LEU A 209 -49.54 -56.71 35.34
N THR A 210 -50.65 -56.37 35.98
CA THR A 210 -51.38 -55.13 35.68
C THR A 210 -50.60 -53.90 36.13
N THR A 211 -49.91 -53.96 37.28
CA THR A 211 -49.02 -52.89 37.73
C THR A 211 -47.79 -52.79 36.85
N GLU A 212 -47.12 -53.91 36.54
CA GLU A 212 -45.96 -53.94 35.64
C GLU A 212 -46.31 -53.38 34.25
N ARG A 213 -47.47 -53.74 33.69
CA ARG A 213 -47.95 -53.19 32.42
C ARG A 213 -48.16 -51.68 32.48
N ARG A 214 -48.73 -51.17 33.59
CA ARG A 214 -48.96 -49.73 33.78
C ARG A 214 -47.62 -48.98 33.89
N ASP A 215 -46.67 -49.53 34.63
CA ASP A 215 -45.35 -48.94 34.80
C ASP A 215 -44.57 -48.92 33.48
N LEU A 216 -44.63 -50.02 32.71
CA LEU A 216 -44.05 -50.08 31.36
C LEU A 216 -44.69 -49.07 30.42
N TRP A 217 -46.01 -48.92 30.46
CA TRP A 217 -46.71 -47.92 29.66
C TRP A 217 -46.28 -46.50 30.02
N HIS A 218 -46.20 -46.17 31.32
CA HIS A 218 -45.71 -44.87 31.77
C HIS A 218 -44.26 -44.61 31.34
N ARG A 219 -43.36 -45.60 31.48
CA ARG A 219 -41.97 -45.47 31.03
C ARG A 219 -41.90 -45.20 29.53
N LEU A 220 -42.60 -45.99 28.74
CA LEU A 220 -42.67 -45.80 27.29
C LEU A 220 -43.17 -44.41 26.93
N THR A 221 -44.26 -43.93 27.55
CA THR A 221 -44.76 -42.57 27.31
C THR A 221 -43.71 -41.51 27.65
N THR A 222 -43.00 -41.65 28.78
CA THR A 222 -41.95 -40.68 29.16
C THR A 222 -40.72 -40.74 28.27
N GLU A 223 -40.38 -41.90 27.71
CA GLU A 223 -39.28 -42.04 26.75
C GLU A 223 -39.68 -41.44 25.40
N THR A 224 -40.90 -41.69 24.94
CA THR A 224 -41.43 -41.10 23.71
C THR A 224 -41.46 -39.57 23.79
N THR A 225 -41.96 -38.99 24.89
CA THR A 225 -42.00 -37.52 25.02
C THR A 225 -40.61 -36.90 25.09
N ARG A 226 -39.64 -37.56 25.74
CA ARG A 226 -38.22 -37.13 25.74
C ARG A 226 -37.59 -37.22 24.35
N ALA A 227 -37.89 -38.28 23.60
CA ALA A 227 -37.39 -38.44 22.24
C ALA A 227 -37.97 -37.38 21.31
N GLU A 228 -39.26 -37.07 21.43
CA GLU A 228 -39.94 -36.01 20.67
C GLU A 228 -39.38 -34.63 21.02
N SER A 229 -39.14 -34.33 22.30
CA SER A 229 -38.54 -33.04 22.70
C SER A 229 -37.11 -32.91 22.17
N ALA A 230 -36.29 -33.96 22.28
CA ALA A 230 -34.93 -33.97 21.76
C ALA A 230 -34.89 -33.81 20.23
N ALA A 231 -35.83 -34.45 19.52
CA ALA A 231 -35.97 -34.29 18.07
C ALA A 231 -36.38 -32.86 17.67
N ALA A 232 -37.29 -32.24 18.43
CA ALA A 232 -37.69 -30.85 18.21
C ALA A 232 -36.53 -29.86 18.45
N GLU A 233 -35.76 -30.07 19.53
CA GLU A 233 -34.56 -29.28 19.82
C GLU A 233 -33.50 -29.43 18.72
N ALA A 234 -33.22 -30.67 18.29
CA ALA A 234 -32.28 -30.94 17.21
C ALA A 234 -32.73 -30.30 15.88
N HIS A 235 -34.04 -30.31 15.59
CA HIS A 235 -34.58 -29.66 14.40
C HIS A 235 -34.44 -28.13 14.47
N SER A 236 -34.72 -27.53 15.63
CA SER A 236 -34.54 -26.10 15.85
C SER A 236 -33.06 -25.68 15.74
N ALA A 237 -32.15 -26.45 16.34
CA ALA A 237 -30.71 -26.20 16.24
C ALA A 237 -30.21 -26.29 14.78
N ARG A 238 -30.73 -27.25 14.02
CA ARG A 238 -30.43 -27.36 12.58
C ARG A 238 -30.93 -26.16 11.79
N GLN A 239 -32.16 -25.69 12.04
CA GLN A 239 -32.69 -24.50 11.36
C GLN A 239 -31.85 -23.26 11.68
N ALA A 240 -31.42 -23.10 12.93
CA ALA A 240 -30.52 -22.02 13.33
C ALA A 240 -29.17 -22.11 12.58
N ALA A 241 -28.55 -23.29 12.54
CA ALA A 241 -27.31 -23.51 11.82
C ALA A 241 -27.44 -23.26 10.30
N GLU A 242 -28.57 -23.65 9.70
CA GLU A 242 -28.86 -23.35 8.29
C GLU A 242 -29.01 -21.83 8.07
N SER A 243 -29.73 -21.12 8.94
CA SER A 243 -29.83 -19.66 8.91
C SER A 243 -28.46 -18.97 9.03
N ASP A 244 -27.63 -19.39 9.97
CA ASP A 244 -26.28 -18.85 10.18
C ASP A 244 -25.40 -19.11 8.95
N ALA A 245 -25.47 -20.30 8.35
CA ALA A 245 -24.75 -20.63 7.13
C ALA A 245 -25.19 -19.75 5.94
N THR A 246 -26.48 -19.44 5.80
CA THR A 246 -26.95 -18.52 4.76
C THR A 246 -26.48 -17.08 4.98
N THR A 247 -26.36 -16.66 6.24
CA THR A 247 -25.81 -15.33 6.59
C THR A 247 -24.33 -15.28 6.29
N ALA A 248 -23.55 -16.26 6.74
CA ALA A 248 -22.12 -16.36 6.44
C ALA A 248 -21.83 -16.41 4.93
N LYS A 249 -22.69 -17.07 4.15
CA LYS A 249 -22.57 -17.08 2.67
C LYS A 249 -22.81 -15.70 2.07
N ARG A 250 -23.80 -14.94 2.55
CA ARG A 250 -24.05 -13.56 2.09
C ARG A 250 -22.87 -12.65 2.43
N ASP A 251 -22.34 -12.76 3.65
CA ASP A 251 -21.21 -11.95 4.11
C ASP A 251 -19.94 -12.25 3.30
N LEU A 252 -19.70 -13.53 2.96
CA LEU A 252 -18.58 -13.92 2.10
C LEU A 252 -18.71 -13.33 0.69
N THR A 253 -19.91 -13.35 0.10
CA THR A 253 -20.15 -12.72 -1.21
C THR A 253 -19.89 -11.21 -1.14
N ALA A 254 -20.42 -10.52 -0.12
CA ALA A 254 -20.21 -9.09 0.07
C ALA A 254 -18.72 -8.73 0.28
N ALA A 255 -17.98 -9.54 1.06
CA ALA A 255 -16.55 -9.37 1.24
C ALA A 255 -15.77 -9.58 -0.07
N THR A 256 -16.19 -10.52 -0.91
CA THR A 256 -15.59 -10.78 -2.22
C THR A 256 -15.82 -9.61 -3.17
N GLU A 257 -17.04 -9.07 -3.21
CA GLU A 257 -17.37 -7.87 -4.01
C GLU A 257 -16.56 -6.66 -3.55
N ALA A 258 -16.46 -6.43 -2.24
CA ALA A 258 -15.64 -5.35 -1.67
C ALA A 258 -14.16 -5.52 -2.04
N HIS A 259 -13.62 -6.75 -1.95
CA HIS A 259 -12.24 -7.02 -2.36
C HIS A 259 -12.01 -6.73 -3.85
N SER A 260 -12.95 -7.13 -4.71
CA SER A 260 -12.92 -6.86 -6.15
C SER A 260 -12.87 -5.35 -6.44
N ALA A 261 -13.70 -4.57 -5.74
CA ALA A 261 -13.71 -3.11 -5.85
C ALA A 261 -12.36 -2.51 -5.42
N THR A 262 -11.80 -2.95 -4.29
CA THR A 262 -10.49 -2.45 -3.84
C THR A 262 -9.33 -2.79 -4.80
N GLN A 263 -9.38 -3.94 -5.47
CA GLN A 263 -8.40 -4.28 -6.51
C GLN A 263 -8.53 -3.34 -7.73
N GLN A 264 -9.75 -2.99 -8.11
CA GLN A 264 -10.00 -2.05 -9.21
C GLN A 264 -9.54 -0.62 -8.87
N ASP A 265 -9.76 -0.18 -7.62
CA ASP A 265 -9.27 1.11 -7.14
C ASP A 265 -7.74 1.15 -7.13
N LEU A 266 -7.08 0.08 -6.69
CA LEU A 266 -5.62 -0.05 -6.73
C LEU A 266 -5.08 -0.02 -8.17
N ALA A 267 -5.73 -0.72 -9.10
CA ALA A 267 -5.36 -0.68 -10.52
C ALA A 267 -5.50 0.74 -11.10
N THR A 268 -6.54 1.47 -10.70
CA THR A 268 -6.76 2.86 -11.13
C THR A 268 -5.70 3.79 -10.55
N ALA A 269 -5.39 3.69 -9.25
CA ALA A 269 -4.36 4.49 -8.59
C ALA A 269 -2.96 4.24 -9.17
N THR A 270 -2.63 2.99 -9.47
CA THR A 270 -1.34 2.63 -10.11
C THR A 270 -1.23 3.17 -11.53
N ALA A 271 -2.32 3.17 -12.31
CA ALA A 271 -2.36 3.80 -13.62
C ALA A 271 -2.16 5.33 -13.53
N HIS A 272 -2.81 6.00 -12.58
CA HIS A 272 -2.60 7.43 -12.33
C HIS A 272 -1.15 7.75 -11.94
N LEU A 273 -0.56 6.96 -11.04
CA LEU A 273 0.84 7.13 -10.66
C LEU A 273 1.79 7.00 -11.86
N ALA A 274 1.54 6.03 -12.75
CA ALA A 274 2.33 5.85 -13.96
C ALA A 274 2.19 7.03 -14.93
N ALA A 275 0.97 7.56 -15.09
CA ALA A 275 0.72 8.76 -15.89
C ALA A 275 1.45 9.98 -15.33
N THR A 276 1.34 10.25 -14.02
CA THR A 276 2.03 11.37 -13.37
C THR A 276 3.55 11.24 -13.44
N ARG A 277 4.11 10.02 -13.36
CA ARG A 277 5.55 9.81 -13.57
C ARG A 277 5.98 10.17 -14.99
N THR A 278 5.18 9.79 -15.99
CA THR A 278 5.43 10.11 -17.40
C THR A 278 5.37 11.62 -17.66
N GLU A 279 4.39 12.32 -17.08
CA GLU A 279 4.30 13.77 -17.13
C GLU A 279 5.51 14.44 -16.48
N LEU A 280 5.95 13.93 -15.32
CA LEU A 280 7.11 14.46 -14.61
C LEU A 280 8.40 14.29 -15.41
N ASP A 281 8.60 13.15 -16.07
CA ASP A 281 9.75 12.93 -16.94
C ASP A 281 9.72 13.83 -18.19
N THR A 282 8.53 14.11 -18.73
CA THR A 282 8.35 15.09 -19.81
C THR A 282 8.75 16.49 -19.36
N LEU A 283 8.25 16.94 -18.20
CA LEU A 283 8.62 18.25 -17.63
C LEU A 283 10.12 18.36 -17.34
N ARG A 284 10.77 17.27 -16.90
CA ARG A 284 12.23 17.23 -16.73
C ARG A 284 12.98 17.40 -18.05
N ALA A 285 12.50 16.76 -19.12
CA ALA A 285 13.07 16.90 -20.46
C ALA A 285 12.89 18.34 -20.99
N ASP A 286 11.72 18.94 -20.80
CA ASP A 286 11.43 20.33 -21.19
C ASP A 286 12.29 21.33 -20.44
N LEU A 287 12.47 21.14 -19.12
CA LEU A 287 13.36 21.96 -18.30
C LEU A 287 14.81 21.85 -18.76
N THR A 288 15.26 20.65 -19.12
CA THR A 288 16.62 20.42 -19.65
C THR A 288 16.79 21.15 -20.98
N THR A 289 15.82 21.04 -21.87
CA THR A 289 15.82 21.74 -23.17
C THR A 289 15.87 23.25 -23.01
N THR A 290 15.06 23.79 -22.10
CA THR A 290 15.02 25.24 -21.82
C THR A 290 16.34 25.73 -21.22
N ARG A 291 16.97 24.95 -20.34
CA ARG A 291 18.30 25.27 -19.78
C ARG A 291 19.38 25.31 -20.87
N THR A 292 19.38 24.34 -21.78
CA THR A 292 20.33 24.34 -22.90
C THR A 292 20.11 25.54 -23.81
N ALA A 293 18.85 25.83 -24.19
CA ALA A 293 18.52 26.98 -25.02
C ALA A 293 18.94 28.31 -24.36
N LEU A 294 18.78 28.44 -23.04
CA LEU A 294 19.22 29.61 -22.29
C LEU A 294 20.76 29.75 -22.29
N ALA A 295 21.48 28.64 -22.11
CA ALA A 295 22.94 28.64 -22.16
C ALA A 295 23.48 29.02 -23.56
N ASP A 296 22.82 28.52 -24.61
CA ASP A 296 23.16 28.87 -25.99
C ASP A 296 22.89 30.35 -26.27
N ALA A 297 21.72 30.87 -25.86
CA ALA A 297 21.37 32.28 -25.99
C ALA A 297 22.35 33.19 -25.24
N HIS A 298 22.77 32.79 -24.03
CA HIS A 298 23.77 33.52 -23.26
C HIS A 298 25.12 33.57 -24.00
N THR A 299 25.56 32.43 -24.53
CA THR A 299 26.81 32.34 -25.31
C THR A 299 26.77 33.23 -26.55
N GLN A 300 25.65 33.22 -27.29
CA GLN A 300 25.46 34.08 -28.46
C GLN A 300 25.46 35.56 -28.08
N ALA A 301 24.80 35.94 -26.99
CA ALA A 301 24.78 37.31 -26.50
C ALA A 301 26.19 37.79 -26.11
N THR A 302 26.97 36.96 -25.40
CA THR A 302 28.36 37.28 -25.05
C THR A 302 29.24 37.41 -26.29
N GLN A 303 29.07 36.56 -27.30
CA GLN A 303 29.79 36.67 -28.57
C GLN A 303 29.44 37.95 -29.31
N ALA A 304 28.14 38.27 -29.45
CA ALA A 304 27.69 39.51 -30.09
C ALA A 304 28.22 40.75 -29.37
N GLN A 305 28.22 40.74 -28.04
CA GLN A 305 28.82 41.80 -27.23
C GLN A 305 30.31 41.95 -27.51
N SER A 306 31.08 40.85 -27.51
CA SER A 306 32.51 40.89 -27.80
C SER A 306 32.81 41.46 -29.21
N GLN A 307 32.01 41.08 -30.21
CA GLN A 307 32.14 41.60 -31.57
C GLN A 307 31.81 43.09 -31.65
N ALA A 308 30.74 43.54 -30.98
CA ALA A 308 30.38 44.96 -30.91
C ALA A 308 31.48 45.78 -30.23
N GLN A 309 32.12 45.22 -29.19
CA GLN A 309 33.20 45.86 -28.46
C GLN A 309 34.46 46.00 -29.34
N HIS A 310 34.86 44.93 -30.03
CA HIS A 310 35.94 44.98 -31.01
C HIS A 310 35.69 45.98 -32.15
N ALA A 311 34.45 46.06 -32.64
CA ALA A 311 34.08 47.03 -33.68
C ALA A 311 34.14 48.47 -33.16
N ALA A 312 33.73 48.71 -31.91
CA ALA A 312 33.84 50.02 -31.27
C ALA A 312 35.32 50.42 -31.08
N ASP A 313 36.16 49.51 -30.58
CA ASP A 313 37.60 49.75 -30.40
C ASP A 313 38.28 50.08 -31.74
N ALA A 314 38.02 49.31 -32.79
CA ALA A 314 38.55 49.59 -34.13
C ALA A 314 38.13 50.96 -34.68
N ARG A 315 36.91 51.39 -34.36
CA ARG A 315 36.40 52.72 -34.76
C ARG A 315 37.04 53.85 -33.96
N ILE A 316 37.27 53.64 -32.66
CA ILE A 316 38.00 54.58 -31.81
C ILE A 316 39.43 54.76 -32.33
N GLU A 317 40.12 53.66 -32.66
CA GLU A 317 41.47 53.70 -33.25
C GLU A 317 41.50 54.43 -34.60
N ALA A 318 40.50 54.20 -35.46
CA ALA A 318 40.38 54.92 -36.74
C ALA A 318 40.18 56.42 -36.53
N LEU A 319 39.27 56.81 -35.62
CA LEU A 319 39.04 58.22 -35.28
C LEU A 319 40.28 58.88 -34.67
N HIS A 320 41.03 58.17 -33.83
CA HIS A 320 42.31 58.67 -33.30
C HIS A 320 43.31 58.92 -34.42
N ARG A 321 43.49 57.97 -35.34
CA ARG A 321 44.37 58.14 -36.50
C ARG A 321 43.97 59.34 -37.36
N ASP A 322 42.69 59.48 -37.68
CA ASP A 322 42.17 60.61 -38.47
C ASP A 322 42.40 61.95 -37.75
N HIS A 323 42.18 62.01 -36.44
CA HIS A 323 42.41 63.20 -35.63
C HIS A 323 43.90 63.58 -35.58
N THR A 324 44.80 62.61 -35.38
CA THR A 324 46.24 62.84 -35.40
C THR A 324 46.70 63.36 -36.76
N GLN A 325 46.22 62.77 -37.87
CA GLN A 325 46.51 63.27 -39.21
C GLN A 325 45.97 64.68 -39.45
N ALA A 326 44.77 65.00 -38.96
CA ALA A 326 44.21 66.34 -39.07
C ALA A 326 45.05 67.36 -38.29
N LEU A 327 45.50 67.03 -37.08
CA LEU A 327 46.40 67.87 -36.29
C LEU A 327 47.75 68.08 -36.99
N GLU A 328 48.34 67.03 -37.56
CA GLU A 328 49.57 67.14 -38.35
C GLU A 328 49.41 68.06 -39.56
N ARG A 329 48.29 67.95 -40.30
CA ARG A 329 47.95 68.87 -41.40
C ARG A 329 47.81 70.31 -40.89
N HIS A 330 47.04 70.53 -39.83
CA HIS A 330 46.84 71.86 -39.25
C HIS A 330 48.16 72.49 -38.76
N LEU A 331 49.01 71.72 -38.09
CA LEU A 331 50.35 72.17 -37.67
C LEU A 331 51.21 72.52 -38.87
N THR A 332 51.20 71.68 -39.91
CA THR A 332 51.93 71.93 -41.15
C THR A 332 51.46 73.23 -41.82
N THR A 333 50.14 73.42 -41.98
CA THR A 333 49.54 74.65 -42.53
C THR A 333 49.87 75.88 -41.68
N ALA A 334 49.85 75.76 -40.35
CA ALA A 334 50.18 76.86 -39.44
C ALA A 334 51.67 77.24 -39.53
N LEU A 335 52.56 76.25 -39.63
CA LEU A 335 54.00 76.45 -39.80
C LEU A 335 54.31 77.10 -41.14
N THR A 336 53.69 76.66 -42.25
CA THR A 336 53.87 77.27 -43.56
C THR A 336 53.33 78.71 -43.59
N ALA A 337 52.17 78.97 -42.99
CA ALA A 337 51.63 80.33 -42.85
C ALA A 337 52.53 81.24 -42.01
N THR A 338 53.11 80.71 -40.92
CA THR A 338 54.07 81.46 -40.08
C THR A 338 55.36 81.75 -40.83
N ALA A 339 55.89 80.78 -41.59
CA ALA A 339 57.06 80.98 -42.44
C ALA A 339 56.80 82.05 -43.51
N ALA A 340 55.64 82.00 -44.17
CA ALA A 340 55.22 83.03 -45.13
C ALA A 340 55.11 84.41 -44.49
N ARG A 341 54.50 84.51 -43.30
CA ARG A 341 54.43 85.77 -42.53
C ARG A 341 55.83 86.31 -42.20
N ASN A 342 56.73 85.46 -41.71
CA ASN A 342 58.08 85.87 -41.35
C ASN A 342 58.86 86.37 -42.58
N ARG A 343 58.68 85.73 -43.75
CA ARG A 343 59.24 86.21 -45.02
C ARG A 343 58.70 87.59 -45.39
N VAL A 344 57.38 87.78 -45.36
CA VAL A 344 56.78 89.09 -45.64
C VAL A 344 57.31 90.16 -44.68
N GLN A 345 57.46 89.85 -43.39
CA GLN A 345 58.04 90.77 -42.41
C GLN A 345 59.51 91.09 -42.69
N ALA A 346 60.32 90.11 -43.10
CA ALA A 346 61.71 90.32 -43.47
C ALA A 346 61.86 91.22 -44.70
N GLU A 347 61.06 90.99 -45.74
CA GLU A 347 61.01 91.84 -46.94
C GLU A 347 60.52 93.26 -46.61
N LEU A 348 59.52 93.40 -45.72
CA LEU A 348 59.04 94.70 -45.27
C LEU A 348 60.10 95.47 -44.47
N ALA A 349 60.88 94.77 -43.63
CA ALA A 349 62.00 95.36 -42.90
C ALA A 349 63.12 95.80 -43.86
N TYR A 350 63.43 95.00 -44.88
CA TYR A 350 64.39 95.35 -45.94
C TYR A 350 63.98 96.61 -46.71
N LEU A 351 62.69 96.75 -47.06
CA LEU A 351 62.13 97.96 -47.69
C LEU A 351 62.31 99.22 -46.84
N LEU A 352 62.18 99.10 -45.51
CA LEU A 352 62.35 100.23 -44.59
C LEU A 352 63.82 100.66 -44.45
N ASP A 353 64.77 99.75 -44.66
CA ASP A 353 66.22 99.99 -44.55
C ASP A 353 66.88 100.40 -45.87
N SER A 354 66.19 100.33 -47.02
CA SER A 354 66.73 100.64 -48.36
C SER A 354 65.72 101.34 -49.28
N PRO A 355 65.54 102.67 -49.17
CA PRO A 355 64.45 103.41 -49.84
C PRO A 355 64.68 103.71 -51.35
N THR A 356 65.71 103.17 -51.98
CA THR A 356 66.08 103.52 -53.37
C THR A 356 65.45 102.64 -54.45
N ASP A 357 64.86 101.51 -54.08
CA ASP A 357 64.18 100.59 -55.03
C ASP A 357 62.71 100.99 -55.24
N SER A 358 62.24 101.01 -56.50
CA SER A 358 60.86 101.39 -56.80
C SER A 358 59.86 100.36 -56.25
N LEU A 359 58.91 100.82 -55.44
CA LEU A 359 57.83 100.03 -54.81
C LEU A 359 57.19 98.97 -55.73
N PRO A 360 56.94 99.24 -57.04
CA PRO A 360 56.33 98.26 -57.95
C PRO A 360 57.20 97.03 -58.21
N THR A 361 58.52 97.19 -58.31
CA THR A 361 59.46 96.08 -58.58
C THR A 361 59.57 95.15 -57.36
N HIS A 362 59.40 95.70 -56.16
CA HIS A 362 59.47 94.95 -54.91
C HIS A 362 58.17 94.20 -54.62
N LEU A 363 57.00 94.82 -54.84
CA LEU A 363 55.70 94.14 -54.74
C LEU A 363 55.59 92.93 -55.68
N ARG A 364 56.22 93.00 -56.86
CA ARG A 364 56.29 91.87 -57.81
C ARG A 364 57.15 90.71 -57.28
N ARG A 365 58.34 91.00 -56.75
CA ARG A 365 59.20 90.00 -56.09
C ARG A 365 58.53 89.34 -54.89
N LEU A 366 57.76 90.09 -54.12
CA LEU A 366 57.03 89.60 -52.95
C LEU A 366 55.83 88.73 -53.35
N HIS A 367 55.13 89.09 -54.43
CA HIS A 367 54.11 88.24 -55.03
C HIS A 367 54.70 86.94 -55.57
N ASP A 368 55.79 87.02 -56.35
CA ASP A 368 56.38 85.85 -56.99
C ASP A 368 57.01 84.89 -55.94
N SER A 369 57.69 85.40 -54.90
CA SER A 369 58.27 84.57 -53.83
C SER A 369 57.24 83.93 -52.87
N VAL A 370 56.06 84.54 -52.70
CA VAL A 370 54.98 83.98 -51.86
C VAL A 370 54.14 82.96 -52.64
N PHE A 371 54.03 83.10 -53.97
CA PHE A 371 53.21 82.23 -54.81
C PHE A 371 53.98 81.10 -55.51
N GLU A 372 55.25 81.28 -55.90
CA GLU A 372 56.03 80.21 -56.57
C GLU A 372 56.39 79.05 -55.63
N ASP A 373 56.59 79.30 -54.33
CA ASP A 373 56.82 78.24 -53.34
C ASP A 373 55.55 77.45 -52.98
N ASN A 374 54.36 77.99 -53.26
CA ASN A 374 53.08 77.32 -53.01
C ASN A 374 52.69 76.33 -54.13
N VAL A 375 53.37 76.37 -55.28
CA VAL A 375 53.11 75.49 -56.44
C VAL A 375 53.97 74.22 -56.42
N ASN A 376 54.97 74.14 -55.53
CA ASN A 376 55.96 73.05 -55.49
C ASN A 376 55.95 72.19 -54.21
N GLN A 377 54.90 72.22 -53.40
CA GLN A 377 54.71 71.22 -52.33
C GLN A 377 53.61 70.22 -52.73
N PRO A 378 53.92 68.90 -52.75
CA PRO A 378 52.98 67.86 -53.16
C PRO A 378 51.80 67.67 -52.19
#